data_AF-A0AAI9RJT3-F1
#
_entry.id   AF-A0AAI9RJT3-F1
#
_cell.length_a   1.000
_cell.length_b   1.000
_cell.length_c   1.000
_cell.angle_alpha   90.00
_cell.angle_beta   90.00
_cell.angle_gamma   90.00
#
_symmetry.space_group_name_H-M   'P 1'
#
loop_
_entity.id
_entity.type
_entity.pdbx_description
1 polymer ?
#
loop_
_entity_poly.entity_id
_entity_poly.type
_entity_poly.pdbx_seq_one_letter_code
_entity_poly.pdbx_strand_id
1 'polypeptide(L)'
;MAEKFVDAAVAGELGTNVAFFFLADQYVVYDYATVPDRVRDGVYPLTNFPPGNVSGFPSSFAPAGSSTKLDAALRGKGPYLGYAYFFLGEKYMRFRWSPAPPAFDPNSAREILLWNLYMRFRWSPAPPAFDPNSTREISSWNLPNTFSNIDASFNGELNRDSYCYFFKRNEYIRYIWAEGSVDANYPKQISNMVGMPATFAAGIDAAVDGGGPFINAGYLFKDDKYLKFQWVTVGEPHVDGGIQSIQENWKGLAELLLAGKAKSQALEWLNVTRNRLAALVSGTLPSADQAVMTQALDTHFHFVPSDTARITHISNTFALVEATLRDSARIFRFRTDDEAVSDLRPDIPAAYTSPWPPSAATRINFTRNFPLRSERNRASSVIHEAVHVNDGLSNTPSTHISEWYVSPALAPVLGLTPIFNNRPEFARRYNEMSADDAIHNPASYATFARHLFFGFDNREMA
;
A
#
# COMPACT_ATOMS: atom_id res chain seq x y z
N MET A 1 -15.39 1.23 11.96
CA MET A 1 -14.91 0.01 11.28
C MET A 1 -13.40 -0.02 11.43
N ALA A 2 -12.82 -1.18 11.70
CA ALA A 2 -11.36 -1.32 11.65
C ALA A 2 -10.88 -1.03 10.22
N GLU A 3 -9.70 -0.44 10.07
CA GLU A 3 -9.14 -0.18 8.76
C GLU A 3 -8.72 -1.50 8.09
N LYS A 4 -9.07 -1.68 6.81
CA LYS A 4 -8.69 -2.83 6.00
C LYS A 4 -7.25 -2.63 5.49
N PHE A 5 -6.38 -3.62 5.68
CA PHE A 5 -4.96 -3.52 5.30
C PHE A 5 -4.63 -4.17 3.95
N VAL A 6 -5.37 -5.20 3.54
CA VAL A 6 -5.09 -5.97 2.32
C VAL A 6 -6.37 -6.14 1.51
N ASP A 7 -6.41 -5.60 0.29
CA ASP A 7 -7.53 -5.72 -0.63
C ASP A 7 -7.54 -7.03 -1.39
N ALA A 8 -6.37 -7.42 -1.89
CA ALA A 8 -6.16 -8.69 -2.57
C ALA A 8 -4.71 -9.11 -2.35
N ALA A 9 -4.42 -10.39 -2.53
CA ALA A 9 -3.06 -10.90 -2.55
C ALA A 9 -2.92 -12.06 -3.51
N VAL A 10 -1.74 -12.21 -4.12
CA VAL A 10 -1.42 -13.37 -4.96
C VAL A 10 0.02 -13.76 -4.76
N ALA A 11 0.27 -15.04 -4.59
CA ALA A 11 1.63 -15.54 -4.55
C ALA A 11 2.27 -15.41 -5.95
N GLY A 12 3.46 -14.81 -6.02
CA GLY A 12 4.23 -14.65 -7.26
C GLY A 12 4.84 -15.96 -7.74
N GLU A 13 5.15 -16.12 -9.02
CA GLU A 13 5.48 -17.41 -9.67
C GLU A 13 6.18 -18.48 -8.79
N LEU A 14 5.81 -19.75 -8.99
CA LEU A 14 6.45 -20.90 -8.34
C LEU A 14 7.99 -20.80 -8.36
N GLY A 15 8.60 -20.86 -7.17
CA GLY A 15 10.05 -20.77 -6.98
C GLY A 15 10.57 -19.37 -6.68
N THR A 16 9.78 -18.31 -6.92
CA THR A 16 10.20 -16.93 -6.60
C THR A 16 10.16 -16.61 -5.10
N ASN A 17 9.41 -17.39 -4.32
CA ASN A 17 9.19 -17.19 -2.89
C ASN A 17 8.75 -15.77 -2.52
N VAL A 18 7.98 -15.11 -3.40
CA VAL A 18 7.35 -13.83 -3.10
C VAL A 18 5.83 -13.90 -3.17
N ALA A 19 5.17 -12.97 -2.49
CA ALA A 19 3.77 -12.66 -2.68
C ALA A 19 3.59 -11.17 -2.98
N PHE A 20 2.54 -10.86 -3.72
CA PHE A 20 2.14 -9.51 -4.04
C PHE A 20 0.88 -9.17 -3.26
N PHE A 21 0.92 -8.09 -2.50
CA PHE A 21 -0.19 -7.61 -1.68
C PHE A 21 -0.66 -6.26 -2.19
N PHE A 22 -1.97 -6.13 -2.40
CA PHE A 22 -2.59 -4.95 -3.00
C PHE A 22 -3.38 -4.19 -1.94
N LEU A 23 -3.30 -2.87 -1.98
CA LEU A 23 -4.17 -1.97 -1.23
C LEU A 23 -4.40 -0.71 -2.07
N ALA A 24 -5.66 -0.41 -2.33
CA ALA A 24 -6.06 0.64 -3.24
C ALA A 24 -5.46 0.50 -4.66
N ASP A 25 -4.74 1.52 -5.14
CA ASP A 25 -4.14 1.62 -6.46
C ASP A 25 -2.64 1.28 -6.49
N GLN A 26 -2.19 0.42 -5.57
CA GLN A 26 -0.80 -0.05 -5.54
C GLN A 26 -0.65 -1.42 -4.92
N TYR A 27 0.60 -1.89 -4.94
CA TYR A 27 1.00 -3.12 -4.31
C TYR A 27 2.40 -3.04 -3.71
N VAL A 28 2.68 -3.99 -2.83
CA VAL A 28 4.02 -4.26 -2.27
C VAL A 28 4.39 -5.71 -2.50
N VAL A 29 5.69 -6.02 -2.40
CA VAL A 29 6.21 -7.37 -2.56
C VAL A 29 6.67 -7.90 -1.21
N TYR A 30 6.10 -9.00 -0.77
CA TYR A 30 6.55 -9.73 0.42
C TYR A 30 7.49 -10.85 0.02
N ASP A 31 8.63 -10.97 0.71
CA ASP A 31 9.66 -11.97 0.42
C ASP A 31 9.70 -13.01 1.53
N TYR A 32 9.27 -14.24 1.21
CA TYR A 32 9.30 -15.37 2.13
C TYR A 32 10.71 -15.97 2.30
N ALA A 33 11.66 -15.62 1.44
CA ALA A 33 13.01 -16.19 1.45
C ALA A 33 14.01 -15.36 2.26
N THR A 34 13.72 -14.09 2.56
CA THR A 34 14.57 -13.32 3.48
C THR A 34 14.48 -13.92 4.89
N VAL A 35 15.54 -13.78 5.69
CA VAL A 35 15.57 -14.27 7.07
C VAL A 35 15.85 -13.10 8.03
N PRO A 36 14.87 -12.65 8.83
CA PRO A 36 13.46 -13.05 8.79
C PRO A 36 12.76 -12.61 7.49
N ASP A 37 11.64 -13.23 7.16
CA ASP A 37 10.80 -12.84 6.03
C ASP A 37 10.26 -11.42 6.25
N ARG A 38 10.20 -10.63 5.18
CA ARG A 38 9.75 -9.23 5.26
C ARG A 38 9.30 -8.70 3.91
N VAL A 39 8.60 -7.56 3.94
CA VAL A 39 8.35 -6.77 2.75
C VAL A 39 9.67 -6.28 2.13
N ARG A 40 9.74 -6.28 0.80
CA ARG A 40 10.79 -5.57 0.05
C ARG A 40 10.53 -4.07 0.11
N ASP A 41 11.61 -3.28 0.11
CA ASP A 41 11.50 -1.82 -0.02
C ASP A 41 10.78 -1.46 -1.34
N GLY A 42 10.02 -0.37 -1.29
CA GLY A 42 9.28 0.16 -2.44
C GLY A 42 7.78 -0.10 -2.38
N VAL A 43 7.02 0.89 -2.86
CA VAL A 43 5.58 0.77 -3.14
C VAL A 43 5.36 0.99 -4.63
N TYR A 44 4.71 0.04 -5.29
CA TYR A 44 4.64 -0.03 -6.75
C TYR A 44 3.23 0.27 -7.28
N PRO A 45 3.09 1.10 -8.32
CA PRO A 45 1.80 1.28 -8.99
C PRO A 45 1.42 0.03 -9.79
N LEU A 46 0.12 -0.26 -9.93
CA LEU A 46 -0.34 -1.42 -10.72
C LEU A 46 0.13 -1.40 -12.19
N THR A 47 0.35 -0.23 -12.77
CA THR A 47 0.83 -0.07 -14.16
C THR A 47 2.22 -0.67 -14.39
N ASN A 48 2.98 -0.92 -13.32
CA ASN A 48 4.28 -1.60 -13.33
C ASN A 48 4.20 -2.95 -12.59
N PHE A 49 3.13 -3.71 -12.78
CA PHE A 49 3.02 -5.05 -12.22
C PHE A 49 3.49 -6.14 -13.20
N PRO A 50 4.30 -7.13 -12.76
CA PRO A 50 5.13 -7.12 -11.55
C PRO A 50 6.28 -6.10 -11.68
N PRO A 51 7.09 -5.85 -10.63
CA PRO A 51 8.10 -4.80 -10.66
C PRO A 51 9.07 -4.94 -11.84
N GLY A 52 9.26 -3.84 -12.56
CA GLY A 52 10.11 -3.78 -13.76
C GLY A 52 9.37 -4.12 -15.07
N ASN A 53 8.08 -4.44 -15.00
CA ASN A 53 7.27 -4.66 -16.19
C ASN A 53 6.77 -3.34 -16.79
N VAL A 54 7.00 -3.16 -18.10
CA VAL A 54 6.55 -1.98 -18.85
C VAL A 54 5.06 -2.03 -19.22
N SER A 55 4.43 -3.21 -19.12
CA SER A 55 3.04 -3.46 -19.50
C SER A 55 2.28 -4.13 -18.35
N GLY A 56 2.18 -3.44 -17.21
CA GLY A 56 1.39 -3.89 -16.06
C GLY A 56 -0.12 -3.81 -16.29
N PHE A 57 -0.89 -3.56 -15.23
CA PHE A 57 -2.35 -3.50 -15.35
C PHE A 57 -2.77 -2.42 -16.35
N PRO A 58 -3.68 -2.72 -17.29
CA PRO A 58 -4.23 -1.70 -18.18
C PRO A 58 -5.12 -0.75 -17.37
N SER A 59 -5.21 0.51 -17.79
CA SER A 59 -6.04 1.53 -17.13
C SER A 59 -7.53 1.17 -17.08
N SER A 60 -8.01 0.32 -17.99
CA SER A 60 -9.39 -0.20 -17.99
C SER A 60 -9.67 -1.21 -16.88
N PHE A 61 -8.64 -1.70 -16.20
CA PHE A 61 -8.74 -2.71 -15.14
C PHE A 61 -7.73 -2.45 -14.01
N ALA A 62 -7.40 -1.18 -13.78
CA ALA A 62 -6.57 -0.78 -12.66
C ALA A 62 -7.42 0.10 -11.74
N PRO A 63 -7.56 -0.26 -10.45
CA PRO A 63 -7.99 0.69 -9.43
C PRO A 63 -7.14 1.96 -9.52
N ALA A 64 -7.77 3.13 -9.36
CA ALA A 64 -7.12 4.43 -9.39
C ALA A 64 -7.52 5.25 -8.16
N GLY A 65 -6.54 5.79 -7.45
CA GLY A 65 -6.77 6.57 -6.24
C GLY A 65 -7.03 5.72 -4.99
N SER A 66 -7.14 6.40 -3.86
CA SER A 66 -7.10 5.80 -2.52
C SER A 66 -8.36 5.04 -2.08
N SER A 67 -9.46 5.15 -2.83
CA SER A 67 -10.79 4.63 -2.49
C SER A 67 -11.28 3.49 -3.39
N THR A 68 -10.50 3.14 -4.42
CA THR A 68 -10.78 1.99 -5.30
C THR A 68 -10.01 0.77 -4.81
N LYS A 69 -10.30 -0.44 -5.30
CA LYS A 69 -9.57 -1.66 -4.89
C LYS A 69 -9.69 -2.77 -5.91
N LEU A 70 -8.74 -3.71 -5.90
CA LEU A 70 -8.97 -5.06 -6.43
C LEU A 70 -9.80 -5.85 -5.44
N ASP A 71 -10.68 -6.74 -5.91
CA ASP A 71 -11.54 -7.51 -5.02
C ASP A 71 -10.86 -8.82 -4.58
N ALA A 72 -10.15 -9.50 -5.48
CA ALA A 72 -9.40 -10.71 -5.16
C ALA A 72 -8.31 -10.99 -6.19
N ALA A 73 -7.39 -11.90 -5.87
CA ALA A 73 -6.45 -12.45 -6.83
C ALA A 73 -6.19 -13.93 -6.55
N LEU A 74 -5.88 -14.70 -7.60
CA LEU A 74 -5.70 -16.15 -7.53
C LEU A 74 -4.58 -16.59 -8.48
N ARG A 75 -3.67 -17.43 -8.01
CA ARG A 75 -2.72 -18.11 -8.90
C ARG A 75 -3.43 -19.25 -9.63
N GLY A 76 -3.18 -19.38 -10.94
CA GLY A 76 -3.65 -20.52 -11.72
C GLY A 76 -2.95 -21.83 -11.36
N LYS A 77 -3.71 -22.93 -11.35
CA LYS A 77 -3.22 -24.28 -11.04
C LYS A 77 -3.60 -25.29 -12.13
N GLY A 78 -3.02 -26.48 -12.09
CA GLY A 78 -3.20 -27.54 -13.08
C GLY A 78 -2.90 -27.05 -14.51
N PRO A 79 -3.86 -27.11 -15.45
CA PRO A 79 -3.64 -26.65 -16.83
C PRO A 79 -3.42 -25.13 -16.95
N TYR A 80 -3.69 -24.37 -15.88
CA TYR A 80 -3.50 -22.91 -15.83
C TYR A 80 -2.26 -22.50 -15.02
N LEU A 81 -1.32 -23.42 -14.78
CA LEU A 81 -0.04 -23.09 -14.17
C LEU A 81 0.71 -22.05 -15.01
N GLY A 82 1.26 -21.02 -14.36
CA GLY A 82 1.89 -19.89 -15.05
C GLY A 82 0.93 -18.76 -15.40
N TYR A 83 -0.32 -18.82 -14.93
CA TYR A 83 -1.23 -17.68 -14.94
C TYR A 83 -1.52 -17.18 -13.51
N ALA A 84 -1.93 -15.92 -13.42
CA ALA A 84 -2.61 -15.33 -12.28
C ALA A 84 -3.91 -14.69 -12.78
N TYR A 85 -4.88 -14.60 -11.88
CA TYR A 85 -6.21 -14.05 -12.15
C TYR A 85 -6.47 -12.94 -11.14
N PHE A 86 -6.95 -11.81 -11.62
CA PHE A 86 -7.26 -10.63 -10.81
C PHE A 86 -8.72 -10.27 -11.01
N PHE A 87 -9.46 -10.07 -9.92
CA PHE A 87 -10.90 -9.85 -9.92
C PHE A 87 -11.22 -8.41 -9.52
N LEU A 88 -12.16 -7.79 -10.23
CA LEU A 88 -12.62 -6.43 -10.01
C LEU A 88 -14.09 -6.31 -10.43
N GLY A 89 -14.98 -6.15 -9.45
CA GLY A 89 -16.42 -6.22 -9.65
C GLY A 89 -16.83 -7.57 -10.22
N GLU A 90 -17.62 -7.54 -11.29
CA GLU A 90 -18.11 -8.75 -11.98
C GLU A 90 -17.11 -9.31 -13.00
N LYS A 91 -15.92 -8.71 -13.10
CA LYS A 91 -14.94 -8.99 -14.13
C LYS A 91 -13.63 -9.52 -13.55
N TYR A 92 -12.88 -10.21 -14.38
CA TYR A 92 -11.51 -10.60 -14.08
C TYR A 92 -10.60 -10.38 -15.28
N MET A 93 -9.31 -10.25 -15.01
CA MET A 93 -8.26 -10.33 -16.01
C MET A 93 -7.32 -11.48 -15.72
N ARG A 94 -6.80 -12.08 -16.79
CA ARG A 94 -5.78 -13.11 -16.72
C ARG A 94 -4.42 -12.51 -17.07
N PHE A 95 -3.47 -12.73 -16.17
CA PHE A 95 -2.08 -12.38 -16.31
C PHE A 95 -1.26 -13.63 -16.57
N ARG A 96 -0.34 -13.57 -17.53
CA ARG A 96 0.58 -14.65 -17.86
C ARG A 96 1.96 -14.32 -17.32
N TRP A 97 2.49 -15.20 -16.47
CA TRP A 97 3.89 -15.16 -16.06
C TRP A 97 4.78 -15.53 -17.25
N SER A 98 5.93 -14.85 -17.40
CA SER A 98 6.97 -15.22 -18.38
C SER A 98 8.19 -15.75 -17.64
N PRO A 99 8.28 -17.07 -17.44
CA PRO A 99 9.46 -17.62 -16.78
C PRO A 99 10.69 -17.50 -17.68
N ALA A 100 11.82 -17.16 -17.07
CA ALA A 100 13.07 -17.77 -17.49
C ALA A 100 13.00 -19.27 -17.12
N PRO A 101 13.58 -20.20 -17.91
CA PRO A 101 13.65 -21.59 -17.49
C PRO A 101 14.25 -21.68 -16.08
N PRO A 102 13.67 -22.49 -15.17
CA PRO A 102 14.24 -22.63 -13.84
C PRO A 102 15.70 -23.08 -13.95
N ALA A 103 16.53 -22.64 -13.00
CA ALA A 103 17.82 -23.28 -12.77
C ALA A 103 17.57 -24.78 -12.58
N PHE A 104 18.35 -25.61 -13.28
CA PHE A 104 18.17 -27.05 -13.30
C PHE A 104 19.31 -27.69 -12.51
N ASP A 105 19.04 -28.11 -11.27
CA ASP A 105 19.85 -29.13 -10.62
C ASP A 105 19.35 -30.52 -11.03
N PRO A 106 20.12 -31.28 -11.85
CA PRO A 106 19.74 -32.63 -12.26
C PRO A 106 19.67 -33.63 -11.09
N ASN A 107 20.02 -33.23 -9.87
CA ASN A 107 19.95 -34.06 -8.68
C ASN A 107 18.74 -33.76 -7.78
N SER A 108 17.99 -32.68 -8.04
CA SER A 108 16.81 -32.30 -7.27
C SER A 108 15.54 -32.86 -7.89
N ALA A 109 14.91 -33.84 -7.23
CA ALA A 109 13.66 -34.45 -7.71
C ALA A 109 12.52 -33.42 -7.91
N ARG A 110 12.49 -32.38 -7.07
CA ARG A 110 11.54 -31.27 -7.17
C ARG A 110 11.83 -30.40 -8.41
N GLU A 111 13.09 -30.10 -8.69
CA GLU A 111 13.46 -29.29 -9.85
C GLU A 111 13.28 -30.05 -11.15
N ILE A 112 13.55 -31.36 -11.18
CA ILE A 112 13.25 -32.22 -12.34
C ILE A 112 11.74 -32.21 -12.65
N LEU A 113 10.88 -32.30 -11.62
CA LEU A 113 9.43 -32.20 -11.78
C LEU A 113 9.01 -30.83 -12.34
N LEU A 114 9.57 -29.74 -11.80
CA LEU A 114 9.30 -28.38 -12.27
C LEU A 114 9.82 -28.13 -13.70
N TRP A 115 10.98 -28.70 -14.05
CA TRP A 115 11.59 -28.58 -15.37
C TRP A 115 10.83 -29.38 -16.44
N ASN A 116 10.37 -30.59 -16.10
CA ASN A 116 9.51 -31.37 -16.98
C ASN A 116 8.14 -30.71 -17.20
N LEU A 117 7.61 -30.05 -16.16
CA LEU A 117 6.38 -29.26 -16.26
C LEU A 117 6.59 -28.01 -17.12
N TYR A 118 7.74 -27.34 -16.99
CA TYR A 118 8.16 -26.21 -17.82
C TYR A 118 8.23 -26.59 -19.31
N MET A 119 8.94 -27.69 -19.64
CA MET A 119 9.08 -28.19 -21.02
C MET A 119 7.75 -28.61 -21.66
N ARG A 120 6.80 -29.10 -20.86
CA ARG A 120 5.51 -29.58 -21.37
C ARG A 120 4.48 -28.48 -21.63
N PHE A 121 4.57 -27.32 -20.97
CA PHE A 121 3.46 -26.34 -20.97
C PHE A 121 3.84 -24.89 -21.31
N ARG A 122 5.12 -24.53 -21.51
CA ARG A 122 5.53 -23.12 -21.58
C ARG A 122 6.48 -22.74 -22.73
N TRP A 123 6.09 -23.00 -23.98
CA TRP A 123 6.75 -22.36 -25.12
C TRP A 123 6.12 -20.99 -25.42
N SER A 124 6.63 -19.94 -24.78
CA SER A 124 6.49 -18.57 -25.29
C SER A 124 7.55 -17.65 -24.65
N PRO A 125 8.55 -17.17 -25.39
CA PRO A 125 9.58 -16.24 -24.89
C PRO A 125 9.07 -14.81 -24.66
N ALA A 126 7.75 -14.61 -24.66
CA ALA A 126 7.14 -13.29 -24.57
C ALA A 126 7.05 -12.83 -23.11
N PRO A 127 7.34 -11.55 -22.81
CA PRO A 127 7.41 -11.00 -21.44
C PRO A 127 6.11 -11.18 -20.64
N PRO A 128 6.16 -11.06 -19.29
CA PRO A 128 4.98 -11.15 -18.45
C PRO A 128 3.96 -10.09 -18.88
N ALA A 129 2.74 -10.50 -19.16
CA ALA A 129 1.74 -9.59 -19.72
C ALA A 129 0.32 -10.06 -19.38
N PHE A 130 -0.58 -9.09 -19.32
CA PHE A 130 -2.00 -9.35 -19.40
C PHE A 130 -2.39 -9.79 -20.81
N ASP A 131 -3.34 -10.72 -20.92
CA ASP A 131 -3.86 -11.14 -22.22
C ASP A 131 -4.56 -9.92 -22.90
N PRO A 132 -4.25 -9.56 -24.15
CA PRO A 132 -4.59 -8.25 -24.74
C PRO A 132 -6.08 -7.96 -25.03
N ASN A 133 -7.01 -8.86 -24.67
CA ASN A 133 -8.47 -8.64 -24.74
C ASN A 133 -9.19 -9.35 -23.57
N SER A 134 -8.59 -9.30 -22.37
CA SER A 134 -8.85 -10.31 -21.33
C SER A 134 -9.69 -9.89 -20.15
N THR A 135 -10.26 -8.70 -20.15
CA THR A 135 -11.35 -8.43 -19.22
C THR A 135 -12.51 -9.35 -19.58
N ARG A 136 -12.78 -10.33 -18.71
CA ARG A 136 -13.77 -11.39 -18.88
C ARG A 136 -14.75 -11.32 -17.72
N GLU A 137 -15.98 -11.76 -17.94
CA GLU A 137 -16.98 -11.87 -16.88
C GLU A 137 -16.67 -13.06 -15.96
N ILE A 138 -16.84 -12.88 -14.66
CA ILE A 138 -16.66 -13.93 -13.65
C ILE A 138 -17.58 -15.12 -13.93
N SER A 139 -18.72 -14.90 -14.58
CA SER A 139 -19.65 -15.96 -15.01
C SER A 139 -18.98 -17.04 -15.87
N SER A 140 -17.85 -16.76 -16.55
CA SER A 140 -17.11 -17.79 -17.29
C SER A 140 -16.43 -18.83 -16.40
N TRP A 141 -16.39 -18.61 -15.09
CA TRP A 141 -15.90 -19.57 -14.10
C TRP A 141 -17.00 -20.54 -13.63
N ASN A 142 -18.22 -20.47 -14.17
CA ASN A 142 -19.34 -21.34 -13.77
C ASN A 142 -19.63 -21.28 -12.26
N LEU A 143 -19.48 -20.10 -11.65
CA LEU A 143 -19.78 -19.87 -10.24
C LEU A 143 -21.29 -19.62 -10.04
N PRO A 144 -21.84 -19.94 -8.86
CA PRO A 144 -23.21 -19.54 -8.50
C PRO A 144 -23.39 -18.01 -8.59
N ASN A 145 -24.60 -17.56 -8.92
CA ASN A 145 -24.91 -16.12 -9.03
C ASN A 145 -24.63 -15.31 -7.76
N THR A 146 -24.60 -15.96 -6.58
CA THR A 146 -24.21 -15.31 -5.31
C THR A 146 -22.73 -14.95 -5.23
N PHE A 147 -21.91 -15.47 -6.14
CA PHE A 147 -20.48 -15.20 -6.33
C PHE A 147 -20.24 -14.41 -7.63
N SER A 148 -21.09 -13.43 -7.93
CA SER A 148 -20.89 -12.51 -9.06
C SER A 148 -19.67 -11.60 -8.89
N ASN A 149 -19.16 -11.47 -7.67
CA ASN A 149 -17.82 -10.95 -7.35
C ASN A 149 -17.22 -11.73 -6.17
N ILE A 150 -15.92 -11.60 -5.96
CA ILE A 150 -15.13 -12.43 -5.03
C ILE A 150 -14.44 -11.54 -4.00
N ASP A 151 -14.56 -11.83 -2.70
CA ASP A 151 -13.88 -11.05 -1.66
C ASP A 151 -12.45 -11.53 -1.39
N ALA A 152 -12.18 -12.84 -1.58
CA ALA A 152 -10.84 -13.42 -1.45
C ALA A 152 -10.75 -14.76 -2.17
N SER A 153 -9.54 -15.20 -2.50
CA SER A 153 -9.30 -16.51 -3.09
C SER A 153 -7.89 -17.04 -2.85
N PHE A 154 -7.76 -18.36 -2.75
CA PHE A 154 -6.48 -19.06 -2.60
C PHE A 154 -6.59 -20.51 -3.07
N ASN A 155 -5.45 -21.16 -3.33
CA ASN A 155 -5.38 -22.54 -3.79
C ASN A 155 -5.27 -23.52 -2.61
N GLY A 156 -5.85 -24.70 -2.78
CA GLY A 156 -5.59 -25.85 -1.92
C GLY A 156 -4.23 -26.48 -2.22
N GLU A 157 -3.58 -27.03 -1.21
CA GLU A 157 -2.32 -27.79 -1.34
C GLU A 157 -2.46 -29.20 -0.76
N LEU A 158 -1.46 -30.06 -1.00
CA LEU A 158 -1.41 -31.44 -0.52
C LEU A 158 -2.67 -32.23 -0.91
N ASN A 159 -3.46 -32.73 0.06
CA ASN A 159 -4.67 -33.50 -0.25
C ASN A 159 -5.83 -32.65 -0.83
N ARG A 160 -5.61 -31.35 -1.06
CA ARG A 160 -6.51 -30.43 -1.76
C ARG A 160 -5.86 -29.75 -2.98
N ASP A 161 -4.78 -30.31 -3.52
CA ASP A 161 -4.02 -29.73 -4.63
C ASP A 161 -4.85 -29.40 -5.88
N SER A 162 -5.93 -30.16 -6.14
CA SER A 162 -6.80 -29.95 -7.30
C SER A 162 -7.83 -28.82 -7.16
N TYR A 163 -7.92 -28.19 -5.98
CA TYR A 163 -8.98 -27.23 -5.67
C TYR A 163 -8.44 -25.81 -5.50
N CYS A 164 -9.28 -24.83 -5.79
CA CYS A 164 -9.17 -23.50 -5.21
C CYS A 164 -10.43 -23.15 -4.43
N TYR A 165 -10.35 -22.09 -3.64
CA TYR A 165 -11.43 -21.63 -2.79
C TYR A 165 -11.69 -20.16 -3.08
N PHE A 166 -12.95 -19.81 -3.26
CA PHE A 166 -13.40 -18.43 -3.36
C PHE A 166 -14.30 -18.09 -2.17
N PHE A 167 -14.12 -16.91 -1.62
CA PHE A 167 -14.89 -16.41 -0.47
C PHE A 167 -15.78 -15.25 -0.89
N LYS A 168 -17.00 -15.23 -0.34
CA LYS A 168 -17.93 -14.12 -0.48
C LYS A 168 -18.78 -13.99 0.77
N ARG A 169 -18.73 -12.83 1.44
CA ARG A 169 -19.40 -12.61 2.73
C ARG A 169 -19.03 -13.74 3.69
N ASN A 170 -20.00 -14.37 4.35
CA ASN A 170 -19.83 -15.51 5.25
C ASN A 170 -19.80 -16.88 4.55
N GLU A 171 -19.71 -16.93 3.22
CA GLU A 171 -19.73 -18.16 2.43
C GLU A 171 -18.43 -18.39 1.66
N TYR A 172 -18.18 -19.65 1.34
CA TYR A 172 -17.11 -20.04 0.45
C TYR A 172 -17.56 -21.14 -0.51
N ILE A 173 -16.91 -21.20 -1.66
CA ILE A 173 -17.02 -22.29 -2.63
C ILE A 173 -15.67 -22.99 -2.76
N ARG A 174 -15.72 -24.29 -3.06
CA ARG A 174 -14.56 -25.06 -3.50
C ARG A 174 -14.72 -25.31 -5.00
N TYR A 175 -13.73 -24.91 -5.78
CA TYR A 175 -13.73 -25.01 -7.23
C TYR A 175 -12.70 -26.02 -7.70
N ILE A 176 -13.06 -26.83 -8.68
CA ILE A 176 -12.26 -27.94 -9.20
C ILE A 176 -11.60 -27.48 -10.49
N TRP A 177 -10.27 -27.26 -10.45
CA TRP A 177 -9.52 -26.76 -11.60
C TRP A 177 -9.64 -27.63 -12.85
N ALA A 178 -9.67 -28.95 -12.68
CA ALA A 178 -9.71 -29.91 -13.78
C ALA A 178 -11.09 -29.97 -14.48
N GLU A 179 -12.16 -29.74 -13.73
CA GLU A 179 -13.54 -29.80 -14.25
C GLU A 179 -14.03 -28.44 -14.74
N GLY A 180 -13.38 -27.36 -14.30
CA GLY A 180 -13.82 -26.01 -14.63
C GLY A 180 -15.16 -25.65 -13.97
N SER A 181 -15.44 -26.20 -12.79
CA SER A 181 -16.73 -26.05 -12.12
C SER A 181 -16.61 -26.08 -10.59
N VAL A 182 -17.70 -25.66 -9.92
CA VAL A 182 -17.83 -25.71 -8.47
C VAL A 182 -18.13 -27.13 -8.00
N ASP A 183 -17.43 -27.56 -6.95
CA ASP A 183 -17.62 -28.86 -6.33
C ASP A 183 -19.05 -29.02 -5.79
N ALA A 184 -19.55 -30.25 -5.79
CA ALA A 184 -20.89 -30.55 -5.35
C ALA A 184 -21.11 -30.13 -3.88
N ASN A 185 -22.31 -29.59 -3.60
CA ASN A 185 -22.75 -29.13 -2.27
C ASN A 185 -22.06 -27.84 -1.77
N TYR A 186 -21.53 -27.01 -2.67
CA TYR A 186 -21.10 -25.64 -2.40
C TYR A 186 -22.09 -24.63 -3.02
N PRO A 187 -22.25 -23.41 -2.45
CA PRO A 187 -21.46 -22.81 -1.37
C PRO A 187 -21.73 -23.40 0.02
N LYS A 188 -20.79 -23.20 0.95
CA LYS A 188 -20.89 -23.53 2.37
C LYS A 188 -20.55 -22.32 3.22
N GLN A 189 -21.00 -22.32 4.47
CA GLN A 189 -20.63 -21.29 5.45
C GLN A 189 -19.15 -21.40 5.81
N ILE A 190 -18.44 -20.27 5.92
CA ILE A 190 -17.02 -20.22 6.29
C ILE A 190 -16.81 -20.81 7.70
N SER A 191 -17.81 -20.70 8.58
CA SER A 191 -17.82 -21.36 9.89
C SER A 191 -17.68 -22.88 9.85
N ASN A 192 -17.92 -23.51 8.69
CA ASN A 192 -17.75 -24.96 8.53
C ASN A 192 -16.29 -25.36 8.28
N MET A 193 -15.39 -24.41 8.01
CA MET A 193 -13.96 -24.68 7.96
C MET A 193 -13.44 -25.00 9.36
N VAL A 194 -12.65 -26.05 9.49
CA VAL A 194 -12.21 -26.56 10.79
C VAL A 194 -11.35 -25.52 11.51
N GLY A 195 -11.74 -25.17 12.74
CA GLY A 195 -11.04 -24.20 13.58
C GLY A 195 -11.32 -22.73 13.25
N MET A 196 -12.28 -22.42 12.37
CA MET A 196 -12.56 -21.05 11.96
C MET A 196 -13.20 -20.22 13.10
N PRO A 197 -12.57 -19.11 13.54
CA PRO A 197 -13.15 -18.23 14.55
C PRO A 197 -14.27 -17.36 13.96
N ALA A 198 -15.20 -16.92 14.82
CA ALA A 198 -16.38 -16.16 14.41
C ALA A 198 -16.08 -14.89 13.59
N THR A 199 -14.98 -14.19 13.91
CA THR A 199 -14.57 -12.98 13.21
C THR A 199 -14.24 -13.22 11.73
N PHE A 200 -13.56 -14.33 11.41
CA PHE A 200 -13.24 -14.72 10.03
C PHE A 200 -14.38 -15.49 9.37
N ALA A 201 -15.21 -16.19 10.15
CA ALA A 201 -16.43 -16.83 9.64
C ALA A 201 -17.44 -15.82 9.06
N ALA A 202 -17.41 -14.56 9.50
CA ALA A 202 -18.23 -13.48 8.95
C ALA A 202 -17.76 -12.98 7.56
N GLY A 203 -16.53 -13.32 7.17
CA GLY A 203 -15.98 -13.05 5.84
C GLY A 203 -14.50 -12.70 5.84
N ILE A 204 -13.90 -12.83 4.65
CA ILE A 204 -12.46 -12.72 4.41
C ILE A 204 -12.19 -11.54 3.49
N ASP A 205 -11.17 -10.76 3.81
CA ASP A 205 -10.83 -9.53 3.09
C ASP A 205 -9.85 -9.75 1.94
N ALA A 206 -8.95 -10.71 2.11
CA ALA A 206 -7.98 -11.18 1.13
C ALA A 206 -7.43 -12.54 1.58
N ALA A 207 -6.85 -13.30 0.64
CA ALA A 207 -6.16 -14.55 0.95
C ALA A 207 -4.92 -14.70 0.07
N VAL A 208 -3.92 -15.45 0.55
CA VAL A 208 -2.71 -15.75 -0.23
C VAL A 208 -2.19 -17.15 0.07
N ASP A 209 -1.64 -17.78 -0.97
CA ASP A 209 -0.89 -19.03 -0.85
C ASP A 209 0.48 -18.75 -0.19
N GLY A 210 0.91 -19.59 0.75
CA GLY A 210 2.24 -19.48 1.34
C GLY A 210 3.36 -19.80 0.34
N GLY A 211 4.52 -19.15 0.50
CA GLY A 211 5.71 -19.39 -0.31
C GLY A 211 6.88 -19.93 0.53
N GLY A 212 7.93 -20.44 -0.14
CA GLY A 212 9.14 -20.89 0.52
C GLY A 212 8.89 -21.95 1.62
N PRO A 213 9.35 -21.73 2.86
CA PRO A 213 9.10 -22.62 4.01
C PRO A 213 7.61 -22.80 4.35
N PHE A 214 6.74 -21.92 3.84
CA PHE A 214 5.31 -21.87 4.16
C PHE A 214 4.42 -22.45 3.06
N ILE A 215 4.98 -23.17 2.08
CA ILE A 215 4.25 -23.67 0.90
C ILE A 215 3.01 -24.53 1.21
N ASN A 216 2.97 -25.17 2.38
CA ASN A 216 1.82 -25.98 2.83
C ASN A 216 0.81 -25.20 3.68
N ALA A 217 0.90 -23.87 3.71
CA ALA A 217 -0.04 -23.00 4.40
C ALA A 217 -0.74 -22.05 3.41
N GLY A 218 -1.96 -21.70 3.73
CA GLY A 218 -2.64 -20.52 3.20
C GLY A 218 -2.82 -19.49 4.31
N TYR A 219 -2.97 -18.22 3.95
CA TYR A 219 -3.20 -17.15 4.91
C TYR A 219 -4.44 -16.36 4.52
N LEU A 220 -5.33 -16.15 5.49
CA LEU A 220 -6.56 -15.40 5.34
C LEU A 220 -6.41 -14.09 6.12
N PHE A 221 -6.76 -12.96 5.51
CA PHE A 221 -6.64 -11.63 6.10
C PHE A 221 -8.01 -11.05 6.39
N LYS A 222 -8.11 -10.29 7.47
CA LYS A 222 -9.28 -9.50 7.84
C LYS A 222 -8.87 -8.32 8.70
N ASP A 223 -9.28 -7.12 8.29
CA ASP A 223 -8.89 -5.87 8.96
C ASP A 223 -7.36 -5.78 9.14
N ASP A 224 -6.88 -5.68 10.38
CA ASP A 224 -5.46 -5.65 10.77
C ASP A 224 -4.93 -7.02 11.25
N LYS A 225 -5.70 -8.10 11.03
CA LYS A 225 -5.41 -9.46 11.50
C LYS A 225 -5.30 -10.47 10.37
N TYR A 226 -4.69 -11.61 10.67
CA TYR A 226 -4.68 -12.78 9.79
C TYR A 226 -4.86 -14.09 10.56
N LEU A 227 -5.21 -15.13 9.80
CA LEU A 227 -5.21 -16.53 10.22
C LEU A 227 -4.30 -17.34 9.29
N LYS A 228 -3.57 -18.28 9.88
CA LYS A 228 -2.86 -19.32 9.13
C LYS A 228 -3.80 -20.52 8.96
N PHE A 229 -3.88 -21.04 7.75
CA PHE A 229 -4.66 -22.21 7.38
C PHE A 229 -3.71 -23.30 6.90
N GLN A 230 -3.72 -24.46 7.55
CA GLN A 230 -2.76 -25.54 7.30
C GLN A 230 -3.37 -26.58 6.37
N TRP A 231 -2.68 -26.81 5.25
CA TRP A 231 -2.96 -27.95 4.37
C TRP A 231 -2.33 -29.22 4.95
N VAL A 232 -2.99 -30.36 4.74
CA VAL A 232 -2.59 -31.66 5.33
C VAL A 232 -2.51 -32.75 4.27
N THR A 233 -1.77 -33.82 4.54
CA THR A 233 -1.71 -35.00 3.66
C THR A 233 -2.91 -35.94 3.86
N VAL A 234 -3.48 -35.97 5.07
CA VAL A 234 -4.61 -36.82 5.45
C VAL A 234 -5.56 -36.03 6.35
N GLY A 235 -6.88 -36.22 6.19
CA GLY A 235 -7.91 -35.53 6.97
C GLY A 235 -8.35 -34.18 6.40
N GLU A 236 -8.96 -33.36 7.25
CA GLU A 236 -9.42 -32.03 6.86
C GLU A 236 -8.37 -30.94 7.17
N PRO A 237 -8.07 -30.07 6.19
CA PRO A 237 -7.36 -28.83 6.43
C PRO A 237 -8.07 -27.96 7.46
N HIS A 238 -7.29 -27.23 8.25
CA HIS A 238 -7.80 -26.51 9.41
C HIS A 238 -7.01 -25.23 9.68
N VAL A 239 -7.60 -24.32 10.42
CA VAL A 239 -6.90 -23.17 11.00
C VAL A 239 -5.81 -23.66 11.94
N ASP A 240 -4.61 -23.13 11.78
CA ASP A 240 -3.42 -23.45 12.59
C ASP A 240 -3.06 -22.24 13.46
N GLY A 241 -3.25 -22.38 14.77
CA GLY A 241 -3.07 -21.31 15.75
C GLY A 241 -4.28 -20.37 15.87
N GLY A 242 -4.06 -19.22 16.49
CA GLY A 242 -5.08 -18.20 16.72
C GLY A 242 -5.03 -17.05 15.71
N ILE A 243 -5.94 -16.08 15.89
CA ILE A 243 -5.92 -14.80 15.18
C ILE A 243 -4.66 -14.03 15.58
N GLN A 244 -3.88 -13.59 14.59
CA GLN A 244 -2.60 -12.92 14.78
C GLN A 244 -2.60 -11.54 14.13
N SER A 245 -1.75 -10.63 14.63
CA SER A 245 -1.57 -9.30 14.06
C SER A 245 -0.78 -9.35 12.75
N ILE A 246 -1.26 -8.67 11.71
CA ILE A 246 -0.50 -8.50 10.46
C ILE A 246 0.81 -7.77 10.76
N GLN A 247 0.73 -6.65 11.48
CA GLN A 247 1.89 -5.80 11.77
C GLN A 247 3.03 -6.55 12.47
N GLU A 248 2.69 -7.45 13.41
CA GLU A 248 3.69 -8.15 14.22
C GLU A 248 4.37 -9.31 13.47
N ASN A 249 3.69 -9.93 12.50
CA ASN A 249 4.16 -11.18 11.88
C ASN A 249 4.47 -11.06 10.38
N TRP A 250 3.90 -10.07 9.69
CA TRP A 250 4.18 -9.77 8.29
C TRP A 250 5.03 -8.51 8.22
N LYS A 251 6.32 -8.69 8.51
CA LYS A 251 7.23 -7.59 8.84
C LYS A 251 7.28 -6.53 7.73
N GLY A 252 6.78 -5.33 8.01
CA GLY A 252 6.73 -4.18 7.10
C GLY A 252 5.53 -4.15 6.14
N LEU A 253 4.70 -5.19 6.11
CA LEU A 253 3.57 -5.29 5.18
C LEU A 253 2.54 -4.18 5.44
N ALA A 254 2.12 -4.03 6.69
CA ALA A 254 1.16 -3.03 7.11
C ALA A 254 1.67 -1.60 6.85
N GLU A 255 2.93 -1.36 7.16
CA GLU A 255 3.61 -0.09 7.00
C GLU A 255 3.63 0.37 5.55
N LEU A 256 4.09 -0.48 4.62
CA LEU A 256 4.22 -0.07 3.21
C LEU A 256 2.89 -0.05 2.46
N LEU A 257 1.93 -0.92 2.81
CA LEU A 257 0.58 -0.84 2.23
C LEU A 257 -0.09 0.48 2.61
N LEU A 258 -0.09 0.83 3.89
CA LEU A 258 -0.64 2.10 4.36
C LEU A 258 0.15 3.31 3.85
N ALA A 259 1.47 3.20 3.71
CA ALA A 259 2.30 4.26 3.11
C ALA A 259 1.89 4.52 1.66
N GLY A 260 1.62 3.45 0.91
CA GLY A 260 1.05 3.54 -0.41
C GLY A 260 -0.29 4.28 -0.41
N LYS A 261 -1.25 3.82 0.41
CA LYS A 261 -2.58 4.44 0.44
C LYS A 261 -2.50 5.92 0.79
N ALA A 262 -1.66 6.27 1.77
CA ALA A 262 -1.37 7.64 2.16
C ALA A 262 -0.73 8.46 1.03
N LYS A 263 0.18 7.87 0.25
CA LYS A 263 0.74 8.50 -0.96
C LYS A 263 -0.36 8.80 -1.98
N SER A 264 -1.28 7.89 -2.25
CA SER A 264 -2.38 8.13 -3.19
C SER A 264 -3.28 9.28 -2.73
N GLN A 265 -3.59 9.37 -1.43
CA GLN A 265 -4.30 10.51 -0.84
C GLN A 265 -3.53 11.82 -0.94
N ALA A 266 -2.23 11.79 -0.66
CA ALA A 266 -1.36 12.95 -0.81
C ALA A 266 -1.35 13.46 -2.27
N LEU A 267 -1.31 12.56 -3.25
CA LEU A 267 -1.38 12.93 -4.68
C LEU A 267 -2.72 13.57 -5.05
N GLU A 268 -3.84 13.17 -4.43
CA GLU A 268 -5.14 13.83 -4.59
C GLU A 268 -5.10 15.28 -4.05
N TRP A 269 -4.49 15.48 -2.87
CA TRP A 269 -4.33 16.82 -2.27
C TRP A 269 -3.40 17.71 -3.10
N LEU A 270 -2.29 17.15 -3.59
CA LEU A 270 -1.34 17.82 -4.45
C LEU A 270 -1.97 18.24 -5.77
N ASN A 271 -2.82 17.41 -6.38
CA ASN A 271 -3.53 17.76 -7.61
C ASN A 271 -4.41 19.01 -7.41
N VAL A 272 -5.21 19.07 -6.34
CA VAL A 272 -6.01 20.26 -6.01
C VAL A 272 -5.11 21.47 -5.77
N THR A 273 -4.05 21.30 -5.00
CA THR A 273 -3.09 22.35 -4.64
C THR A 273 -2.43 22.97 -5.88
N ARG A 274 -1.86 22.13 -6.76
CA ARG A 274 -1.18 22.57 -7.97
C ARG A 274 -2.13 23.27 -8.93
N ASN A 275 -3.35 22.74 -9.11
CA ASN A 275 -4.36 23.37 -9.96
C ASN A 275 -4.76 24.77 -9.42
N ARG A 276 -4.94 24.90 -8.11
CA ARG A 276 -5.27 26.20 -7.50
C ARG A 276 -4.11 27.19 -7.54
N LEU A 277 -2.86 26.75 -7.33
CA LEU A 277 -1.68 27.60 -7.49
C LEU A 277 -1.52 28.09 -8.94
N ALA A 278 -1.71 27.21 -9.92
CA ALA A 278 -1.68 27.58 -11.34
C ALA A 278 -2.81 28.58 -11.70
N ALA A 279 -4.02 28.37 -11.17
CA ALA A 279 -5.14 29.27 -11.35
C ALA A 279 -4.90 30.65 -10.68
N LEU A 280 -4.25 30.66 -9.50
CA LEU A 280 -3.86 31.89 -8.82
C LEU A 280 -2.86 32.69 -9.68
N VAL A 281 -1.80 32.05 -10.17
CA VAL A 281 -0.77 32.69 -11.01
C VAL A 281 -1.34 33.22 -12.32
N SER A 282 -2.28 32.50 -12.93
CA SER A 282 -2.93 32.92 -14.18
C SER A 282 -4.09 33.91 -13.99
N GLY A 283 -4.43 34.26 -12.75
CA GLY A 283 -5.57 35.14 -12.45
C GLY A 283 -6.94 34.51 -12.77
N THR A 284 -7.01 33.18 -12.87
CA THR A 284 -8.23 32.42 -13.20
C THR A 284 -8.85 31.73 -11.99
N LEU A 285 -8.29 31.90 -10.80
CA LEU A 285 -8.80 31.29 -9.56
C LEU A 285 -10.23 31.76 -9.27
N PRO A 286 -11.22 30.83 -9.15
CA PRO A 286 -12.60 31.20 -8.85
C PRO A 286 -12.73 32.00 -7.55
N SER A 287 -13.66 32.96 -7.50
CA SER A 287 -13.84 33.83 -6.32
C SER A 287 -14.07 33.07 -5.02
N ALA A 288 -14.77 31.93 -5.06
CA ALA A 288 -14.97 31.05 -3.90
C ALA A 288 -13.66 30.46 -3.36
N ASP A 289 -12.68 30.19 -4.24
CA ASP A 289 -11.39 29.61 -3.86
C ASP A 289 -10.36 30.69 -3.46
N GLN A 290 -10.56 31.96 -3.83
CA GLN A 290 -9.65 33.07 -3.49
C GLN A 290 -9.54 33.29 -1.97
N ALA A 291 -10.67 33.20 -1.25
CA ALA A 291 -10.68 33.35 0.20
C ALA A 291 -9.89 32.22 0.89
N VAL A 292 -10.15 30.97 0.49
CA VAL A 292 -9.44 29.78 1.02
C VAL A 292 -7.95 29.84 0.69
N MET A 293 -7.58 30.22 -0.53
CA MET A 293 -6.18 30.37 -0.94
C MET A 293 -5.46 31.44 -0.12
N THR A 294 -6.11 32.60 0.07
CA THR A 294 -5.56 33.70 0.88
C THR A 294 -5.34 33.25 2.31
N GLN A 295 -6.35 32.61 2.90
CA GLN A 295 -6.27 32.09 4.27
C GLN A 295 -5.16 31.04 4.40
N ALA A 296 -5.06 30.10 3.46
CA ALA A 296 -4.07 29.03 3.51
C ALA A 296 -2.63 29.57 3.37
N LEU A 297 -2.39 30.53 2.47
CA LEU A 297 -1.07 31.16 2.30
C LEU A 297 -0.68 31.93 3.56
N ASP A 298 -1.58 32.72 4.14
CA ASP A 298 -1.34 33.45 5.39
C ASP A 298 -1.07 32.49 6.56
N THR A 299 -1.87 31.43 6.67
CA THR A 299 -1.81 30.48 7.80
C THR A 299 -0.54 29.64 7.78
N HIS A 300 -0.12 29.15 6.62
CA HIS A 300 0.94 28.13 6.52
C HIS A 300 2.25 28.68 5.94
N PHE A 301 2.21 29.79 5.19
CA PHE A 301 3.38 30.42 4.63
C PHE A 301 3.58 31.88 5.06
N HIS A 302 2.64 32.47 5.81
CA HIS A 302 2.78 33.77 6.45
C HIS A 302 2.98 34.95 5.49
N PHE A 303 2.35 34.88 4.32
CA PHE A 303 2.32 35.98 3.37
C PHE A 303 1.02 36.00 2.55
N VAL A 304 0.73 37.15 1.93
CA VAL A 304 -0.48 37.39 1.12
C VAL A 304 -0.28 37.01 -0.37
N PRO A 305 -1.33 36.69 -1.13
CA PRO A 305 -1.22 36.15 -2.50
C PRO A 305 -0.61 37.06 -3.58
N SER A 306 0.02 38.17 -3.23
CA SER A 306 0.70 39.09 -4.16
C SER A 306 2.19 38.78 -4.35
N ASP A 307 2.80 37.94 -3.51
CA ASP A 307 4.22 37.56 -3.61
C ASP A 307 4.44 36.44 -4.65
N THR A 308 4.57 36.84 -5.91
CA THR A 308 4.68 35.90 -7.04
C THR A 308 5.95 35.06 -7.01
N ALA A 309 7.04 35.57 -6.42
CA ALA A 309 8.31 34.84 -6.31
C ALA A 309 8.15 33.65 -5.35
N ARG A 310 7.58 33.87 -4.16
CA ARG A 310 7.32 32.79 -3.20
C ARG A 310 6.26 31.80 -3.71
N ILE A 311 5.20 32.27 -4.37
CA ILE A 311 4.20 31.40 -5.00
C ILE A 311 4.85 30.48 -6.05
N THR A 312 5.78 31.02 -6.85
CA THR A 312 6.52 30.23 -7.85
C THR A 312 7.41 29.19 -7.18
N HIS A 313 8.12 29.57 -6.11
CA HIS A 313 8.93 28.63 -5.32
C HIS A 313 8.07 27.48 -4.75
N ILE A 314 6.96 27.81 -4.08
CA ILE A 314 6.03 26.81 -3.52
C ILE A 314 5.49 25.87 -4.60
N SER A 315 5.12 26.42 -5.77
CA SER A 315 4.63 25.64 -6.91
C SER A 315 5.67 24.65 -7.42
N ASN A 316 6.95 25.07 -7.50
CA ASN A 316 8.05 24.22 -7.91
C ASN A 316 8.32 23.11 -6.88
N THR A 317 8.31 23.44 -5.59
CA THR A 317 8.49 22.44 -4.52
C THR A 317 7.38 21.40 -4.52
N PHE A 318 6.11 21.80 -4.74
CA PHE A 318 5.02 20.83 -4.89
C PHE A 318 5.18 19.91 -6.11
N ALA A 319 5.74 20.40 -7.22
CA ALA A 319 6.03 19.56 -8.37
C ALA A 319 7.12 18.52 -8.05
N LEU A 320 8.15 18.90 -7.29
CA LEU A 320 9.20 18.00 -6.83
C LEU A 320 8.67 16.96 -5.83
N VAL A 321 7.85 17.39 -4.87
CA VAL A 321 7.16 16.50 -3.92
C VAL A 321 6.32 15.46 -4.65
N GLU A 322 5.52 15.88 -5.63
CA GLU A 322 4.74 14.94 -6.44
C GLU A 322 5.64 13.93 -7.17
N ALA A 323 6.76 14.39 -7.76
CA ALA A 323 7.71 13.51 -8.42
C ALA A 323 8.33 12.49 -7.44
N THR A 324 8.72 12.91 -6.24
CA THR A 324 9.24 12.03 -5.18
C THR A 324 8.21 10.97 -4.76
N LEU A 325 6.96 11.37 -4.56
CA LEU A 325 5.89 10.44 -4.20
C LEU A 325 5.62 9.44 -5.33
N ARG A 326 5.64 9.87 -6.59
CA ARG A 326 5.49 8.97 -7.75
C ARG A 326 6.66 7.99 -7.90
N ASP A 327 7.83 8.33 -7.37
CA ASP A 327 9.02 7.45 -7.30
C ASP A 327 9.03 6.55 -6.04
N SER A 328 7.85 6.28 -5.45
CA SER A 328 7.71 5.46 -4.23
C SER A 328 8.30 4.05 -4.36
N ALA A 329 8.40 3.51 -5.57
CA ALA A 329 9.02 2.19 -5.81
C ALA A 329 10.51 2.18 -5.44
N ARG A 330 11.19 3.33 -5.52
CA ARG A 330 12.61 3.50 -5.16
C ARG A 330 12.79 4.19 -3.81
N ILE A 331 11.94 5.16 -3.51
CA ILE A 331 12.11 6.06 -2.36
C ILE A 331 11.60 5.43 -1.06
N PHE A 332 10.49 4.68 -1.09
CA PHE A 332 9.86 4.20 0.14
C PHE A 332 10.59 2.96 0.66
N ARG A 333 10.90 2.94 1.96
CA ARG A 333 11.59 1.85 2.64
C ARG A 333 10.86 1.47 3.91
N PHE A 334 10.71 0.17 4.16
CA PHE A 334 10.34 -0.28 5.50
C PHE A 334 11.60 -0.38 6.37
N ARG A 335 11.53 0.21 7.56
CA ARG A 335 12.62 0.24 8.53
C ARG A 335 12.14 -0.28 9.87
N THR A 336 12.86 -1.25 10.41
CA THR A 336 12.59 -1.85 11.73
C THR A 336 13.02 -0.94 12.86
N ASP A 337 12.53 -1.19 14.09
CA ASP A 337 12.96 -0.45 15.28
C ASP A 337 14.48 -0.55 15.50
N ASP A 338 15.06 -1.73 15.33
CA ASP A 338 16.51 -1.94 15.47
C ASP A 338 17.30 -1.17 14.41
N GLU A 339 16.85 -1.23 13.14
CA GLU A 339 17.41 -0.42 12.06
C GLU A 339 17.17 1.08 12.30
N ALA A 340 16.11 1.48 13.02
CA ALA A 340 15.83 2.86 13.39
C ALA A 340 16.86 3.37 14.42
N VAL A 341 17.10 2.58 15.47
CA VAL A 341 18.05 2.87 16.55
C VAL A 341 19.49 2.93 16.04
N SER A 342 19.88 2.04 15.11
CA SER A 342 21.27 1.97 14.60
C SER A 342 21.77 3.24 13.91
N ASP A 343 20.88 4.10 13.40
CA ASP A 343 21.29 5.33 12.69
C ASP A 343 21.47 6.54 13.64
N LEU A 344 21.82 6.29 14.90
CA LEU A 344 22.43 7.24 15.84
C LEU A 344 21.55 8.38 16.43
N ARG A 345 20.27 8.14 16.76
CA ARG A 345 19.53 9.01 17.71
C ARG A 345 18.63 8.20 18.67
N PRO A 346 19.11 7.79 19.85
CA PRO A 346 18.34 7.00 20.82
C PRO A 346 17.17 7.76 21.51
N ASP A 347 17.06 9.07 21.31
CA ASP A 347 16.12 9.93 22.06
C ASP A 347 14.86 10.31 21.25
N ILE A 348 14.76 9.89 19.99
CA ILE A 348 13.64 10.17 19.10
C ILE A 348 12.95 8.83 18.82
N PRO A 349 11.67 8.65 19.20
CA PRO A 349 10.92 7.46 18.81
C PRO A 349 11.05 7.23 17.31
N ALA A 350 11.00 5.98 16.86
CA ALA A 350 11.05 5.58 15.44
C ALA A 350 9.94 6.20 14.55
N ALA A 351 9.22 7.20 15.04
CA ALA A 351 8.16 7.95 14.40
C ALA A 351 8.61 8.90 13.27
N TYR A 352 9.91 9.02 12.96
CA TYR A 352 10.36 9.94 11.91
C TYR A 352 10.86 9.21 10.67
N THR A 353 10.13 9.50 9.60
CA THR A 353 10.17 8.91 8.28
C THR A 353 11.33 9.47 7.41
N SER A 354 12.36 10.05 8.05
CA SER A 354 13.32 10.96 7.41
C SER A 354 14.61 10.29 6.91
N PRO A 355 15.14 10.69 5.74
CA PRO A 355 16.54 10.51 5.37
C PRO A 355 17.41 11.53 6.13
N TRP A 356 17.94 11.16 7.30
CA TRP A 356 18.79 12.10 8.04
C TRP A 356 20.22 12.13 7.48
N PRO A 357 20.81 13.31 7.18
CA PRO A 357 22.21 13.42 6.80
C PRO A 357 23.16 12.91 7.89
N PRO A 358 24.33 12.31 7.55
CA PRO A 358 24.84 12.05 6.20
C PRO A 358 24.35 10.70 5.66
N SER A 359 23.05 10.49 5.50
CA SER A 359 22.56 9.39 4.67
C SER A 359 22.77 9.74 3.20
N ALA A 360 23.63 8.97 2.52
CA ALA A 360 23.73 8.99 1.06
C ALA A 360 22.44 8.50 0.37
N ALA A 361 21.44 8.02 1.13
CA ALA A 361 20.18 7.51 0.62
C ALA A 361 19.04 8.53 0.82
N THR A 362 18.55 9.05 -0.30
CA THR A 362 17.34 9.87 -0.50
C THR A 362 16.06 9.03 -0.34
N ARG A 363 15.88 8.35 0.81
CA ARG A 363 14.74 7.44 1.03
C ARG A 363 13.81 7.93 2.15
N ILE A 364 12.52 7.63 2.02
CA ILE A 364 11.51 7.86 3.05
C ILE A 364 11.28 6.56 3.80
N ASN A 365 11.54 6.56 5.11
CA ASN A 365 11.51 5.36 5.95
C ASN A 365 10.14 5.21 6.61
N PHE A 366 9.56 4.02 6.65
CA PHE A 366 8.31 3.73 7.35
C PHE A 366 8.56 2.71 8.46
N THR A 367 8.09 2.99 9.66
CA THR A 367 8.28 2.15 10.85
C THR A 367 6.93 1.71 11.41
N ARG A 368 6.97 0.86 12.44
CA ARG A 368 5.75 0.36 13.08
C ARG A 368 4.84 1.42 13.71
N ASN A 369 5.33 2.64 13.88
CA ASN A 369 4.51 3.75 14.38
C ASN A 369 3.64 4.37 13.28
N PHE A 370 3.96 4.13 12.00
CA PHE A 370 3.23 4.72 10.88
C PHE A 370 1.76 4.27 10.83
N PRO A 371 1.42 2.97 11.00
CA PRO A 371 0.02 2.52 11.05
C PRO A 371 -0.80 3.11 12.20
N LEU A 372 -0.17 3.56 13.29
CA LEU A 372 -0.86 4.12 14.46
C LEU A 372 -1.42 5.53 14.22
N ARG A 373 -0.94 6.21 13.18
CA ARG A 373 -1.39 7.56 12.82
C ARG A 373 -2.77 7.53 12.15
N SER A 374 -3.51 8.62 12.28
CA SER A 374 -4.73 8.85 11.50
C SER A 374 -4.41 8.76 10.00
N GLU A 375 -5.41 8.39 9.19
CA GLU A 375 -5.27 8.35 7.74
C GLU A 375 -4.76 9.68 7.16
N ARG A 376 -5.29 10.78 7.67
CA ARG A 376 -4.88 12.14 7.32
C ARG A 376 -3.44 12.44 7.74
N ASN A 377 -3.02 12.07 8.95
CA ASN A 377 -1.65 12.27 9.40
C ASN A 377 -0.67 11.45 8.58
N ARG A 378 -1.03 10.24 8.14
CA ARG A 378 -0.18 9.46 7.23
C ARG A 378 0.02 10.16 5.89
N ALA A 379 -1.04 10.72 5.29
CA ALA A 379 -0.94 11.51 4.06
C ALA A 379 -0.12 12.81 4.24
N SER A 380 -0.31 13.53 5.36
CA SER A 380 0.55 14.68 5.71
C SER A 380 2.02 14.27 5.87
N SER A 381 2.27 13.13 6.52
CA SER A 381 3.63 12.63 6.78
C SER A 381 4.39 12.34 5.49
N VAL A 382 3.77 11.69 4.50
CA VAL A 382 4.46 11.42 3.23
C VAL A 382 4.77 12.70 2.45
N ILE A 383 3.92 13.73 2.53
CA ILE A 383 4.21 15.05 1.95
C ILE A 383 5.37 15.71 2.69
N HIS A 384 5.33 15.74 4.02
CA HIS A 384 6.37 16.29 4.88
C HIS A 384 7.75 15.71 4.53
N GLU A 385 7.86 14.39 4.48
CA GLU A 385 9.15 13.75 4.20
C GLU A 385 9.62 13.92 2.77
N ALA A 386 8.69 14.01 1.81
CA ALA A 386 9.04 14.35 0.45
C ALA A 386 9.64 15.77 0.34
N VAL A 387 9.27 16.72 1.20
CA VAL A 387 9.94 18.03 1.26
C VAL A 387 11.39 17.87 1.70
N HIS A 388 11.66 17.05 2.73
CA HIS A 388 13.03 16.77 3.17
C HIS A 388 13.94 16.17 2.08
N VAL A 389 13.35 15.39 1.16
CA VAL A 389 14.09 14.85 0.00
C VAL A 389 14.51 15.94 -0.98
N ASN A 390 13.71 17.00 -1.10
CA ASN A 390 13.86 18.01 -2.16
C ASN A 390 14.47 19.33 -1.69
N ASP A 391 14.47 19.60 -0.38
CA ASP A 391 14.93 20.86 0.19
C ASP A 391 15.94 20.63 1.32
N GLY A 392 17.21 20.97 1.08
CA GLY A 392 18.29 20.84 2.06
C GLY A 392 18.17 21.80 3.24
N LEU A 393 17.39 22.88 3.14
CA LEU A 393 17.15 23.82 4.23
C LEU A 393 16.00 23.40 5.13
N SER A 394 15.25 22.35 4.77
CA SER A 394 14.05 21.91 5.50
C SER A 394 14.29 21.29 6.88
N ASN A 395 15.56 21.10 7.28
CA ASN A 395 15.92 20.38 8.51
C ASN A 395 16.62 21.27 9.55
N THR A 396 16.40 22.57 9.52
CA THR A 396 16.97 23.50 10.53
C THR A 396 15.95 23.81 11.64
N PRO A 397 16.37 24.24 12.83
CA PRO A 397 15.45 24.62 13.91
C PRO A 397 14.46 25.75 13.55
N SER A 398 14.76 26.60 12.55
CA SER A 398 13.84 27.65 12.10
C SER A 398 12.86 27.19 11.03
N THR A 399 13.16 26.09 10.34
CA THR A 399 12.41 25.60 9.18
C THR A 399 11.82 24.21 9.38
N HIS A 400 12.12 23.50 10.47
CA HIS A 400 11.50 22.21 10.79
C HIS A 400 10.64 22.36 12.05
N ILE A 401 9.54 23.08 11.93
CA ILE A 401 8.64 23.37 13.06
C ILE A 401 7.31 22.67 12.80
N SER A 402 6.89 21.82 13.75
CA SER A 402 5.64 21.10 13.63
C SER A 402 4.43 22.03 13.66
N GLU A 403 3.41 21.71 12.87
CA GLU A 403 2.18 22.47 12.71
C GLU A 403 1.36 22.66 13.99
N TRP A 404 1.55 21.76 14.96
CA TRP A 404 0.88 21.80 16.25
C TRP A 404 1.60 22.69 17.27
N TYR A 405 2.86 23.08 17.02
CA TYR A 405 3.64 23.93 17.93
C TYR A 405 3.31 25.41 17.72
N VAL A 406 2.11 25.81 18.09
CA VAL A 406 1.58 27.18 17.96
C VAL A 406 1.63 27.95 19.29
N SER A 407 1.32 29.25 19.26
CA SER A 407 1.21 30.10 20.45
C SER A 407 0.15 29.57 21.43
N PRO A 408 0.35 29.72 22.75
CA PRO A 408 -0.61 29.24 23.75
C PRO A 408 -2.01 29.85 23.59
N ALA A 409 -2.10 31.05 23.03
CA ALA A 409 -3.36 31.72 22.73
C ALA A 409 -4.10 31.09 21.52
N LEU A 410 -3.35 30.62 20.51
CA LEU A 410 -3.92 30.03 19.31
C LEU A 410 -4.29 28.54 19.50
N ALA A 411 -3.54 27.80 20.31
CA ALA A 411 -3.74 26.36 20.48
C ALA A 411 -5.21 25.95 20.81
N PRO A 412 -5.91 26.58 21.78
CA PRO A 412 -7.30 26.22 22.09
C PRO A 412 -8.27 26.47 20.93
N VAL A 413 -8.03 27.51 20.13
CA VAL A 413 -8.88 27.86 18.97
C VAL A 413 -8.83 26.76 17.90
N LEU A 414 -7.69 26.07 17.80
CA LEU A 414 -7.46 24.98 16.87
C LEU A 414 -7.76 23.60 17.47
N GLY A 415 -8.24 23.53 18.72
CA GLY A 415 -8.45 22.26 19.42
C GLY A 415 -7.14 21.53 19.79
N LEU A 416 -6.02 22.25 19.82
CA LEU A 416 -4.70 21.72 20.19
C LEU A 416 -4.43 21.93 21.68
N THR A 417 -3.60 21.06 22.26
CA THR A 417 -3.13 21.21 23.65
C THR A 417 -2.14 22.38 23.74
N PRO A 418 -2.38 23.40 24.61
CA PRO A 418 -1.46 24.52 24.75
C PRO A 418 -0.10 24.09 25.32
N ILE A 419 0.97 24.57 24.69
CA ILE A 419 2.35 24.35 25.15
C ILE A 419 2.90 25.69 25.66
N PHE A 420 2.96 25.86 26.98
CA PHE A 420 3.36 27.11 27.62
C PHE A 420 4.86 27.37 27.57
N ASN A 421 5.69 26.32 27.69
CA ASN A 421 7.13 26.44 27.67
C ASN A 421 7.65 26.40 26.23
N ASN A 422 8.66 27.21 25.93
CA ASN A 422 9.33 27.12 24.65
C ASN A 422 10.13 25.83 24.55
N ARG A 423 10.09 25.23 23.36
CA ARG A 423 10.77 24.00 22.99
C ARG A 423 12.16 24.35 22.43
N PRO A 424 13.28 23.97 23.07
CA PRO A 424 14.62 24.33 22.62
C PRO A 424 14.98 23.78 21.23
N GLU A 425 14.27 22.75 20.76
CA GLU A 425 14.41 22.17 19.43
C GLU A 425 13.86 23.07 18.29
N PHE A 426 13.03 24.07 18.61
CA PHE A 426 12.44 24.98 17.63
C PHE A 426 12.89 26.42 17.89
N ALA A 427 13.25 27.15 16.83
CA ALA A 427 13.70 28.53 16.97
C ALA A 427 12.58 29.51 17.39
N ARG A 428 11.32 29.16 17.08
CA ARG A 428 10.11 29.98 17.27
C ARG A 428 8.88 29.08 17.18
N ARG A 429 7.68 29.63 17.36
CA ARG A 429 6.43 28.87 17.15
C ARG A 429 6.02 28.87 15.69
N TYR A 430 5.26 27.86 15.27
CA TYR A 430 4.83 27.67 13.89
C TYR A 430 4.14 28.93 13.34
N ASN A 431 3.18 29.50 14.07
CA ASN A 431 2.47 30.72 13.67
C ASN A 431 3.29 32.02 13.80
N GLU A 432 4.54 31.95 14.21
CA GLU A 432 5.46 33.10 14.36
C GLU A 432 6.62 33.00 13.33
N MET A 433 6.56 32.00 12.45
CA MET A 433 7.56 31.77 11.42
C MET A 433 7.58 32.87 10.38
N SER A 434 8.78 33.22 9.91
CA SER A 434 8.91 34.16 8.80
C SER A 434 8.47 33.48 7.50
N ALA A 435 8.00 34.24 6.53
CA ALA A 435 7.67 33.68 5.22
C ALA A 435 8.90 33.06 4.52
N ASP A 436 10.11 33.55 4.79
CA ASP A 436 11.36 32.98 4.26
C ASP A 436 11.70 31.62 4.88
N ASP A 437 11.42 31.43 6.16
CA ASP A 437 11.57 30.11 6.81
C ASP A 437 10.44 29.16 6.38
N ALA A 438 9.21 29.67 6.21
CA ALA A 438 8.03 28.85 5.94
C ALA A 438 8.03 28.18 4.56
N ILE A 439 8.63 28.82 3.55
CA ILE A 439 8.82 28.19 2.23
C ILE A 439 9.75 26.99 2.25
N HIS A 440 10.52 26.79 3.33
CA HIS A 440 11.38 25.62 3.55
C HIS A 440 10.77 24.62 4.54
N ASN A 441 9.61 24.92 5.14
CA ASN A 441 9.06 24.13 6.22
C ASN A 441 8.18 22.97 5.73
N PRO A 442 8.55 21.70 5.97
CA PRO A 442 7.78 20.55 5.52
C PRO A 442 6.33 20.53 6.02
N ALA A 443 6.11 20.92 7.28
CA ALA A 443 4.78 20.98 7.86
C ALA A 443 3.91 22.06 7.17
N SER A 444 4.49 23.14 6.66
CA SER A 444 3.79 24.14 5.85
C SER A 444 3.27 23.55 4.55
N TYR A 445 4.06 22.78 3.81
CA TYR A 445 3.58 22.12 2.58
C TYR A 445 2.49 21.09 2.86
N ALA A 446 2.67 20.21 3.86
CA ALA A 446 1.71 19.18 4.21
C ALA A 446 0.35 19.79 4.61
N THR A 447 0.38 20.79 5.50
CA THR A 447 -0.84 21.40 6.01
C THR A 447 -1.49 22.37 5.03
N PHE A 448 -0.72 23.07 4.20
CA PHE A 448 -1.25 23.88 3.11
C PHE A 448 -2.00 23.03 2.08
N ALA A 449 -1.39 21.92 1.63
CA ALA A 449 -2.04 21.04 0.66
C ALA A 449 -3.36 20.47 1.21
N ARG A 450 -3.33 20.07 2.48
CA ARG A 450 -4.51 19.60 3.21
C ARG A 450 -5.58 20.69 3.37
N HIS A 451 -5.19 21.91 3.75
CA HIS A 451 -6.10 23.04 3.91
C HIS A 451 -6.83 23.33 2.60
N LEU A 452 -6.10 23.40 1.48
CA LEU A 452 -6.73 23.61 0.17
C LEU A 452 -7.68 22.46 -0.19
N PHE A 453 -7.30 21.21 0.08
CA PHE A 453 -8.15 20.06 -0.25
C PHE A 453 -9.46 20.04 0.54
N PHE A 454 -9.42 20.31 1.85
CA PHE A 454 -10.61 20.29 2.71
C PHE A 454 -11.36 21.63 2.78
N GLY A 455 -10.75 22.73 2.36
CA GLY A 455 -11.34 24.07 2.33
C GLY A 455 -11.24 24.84 3.65
N PHE A 456 -10.53 24.34 4.66
CA PHE A 456 -10.33 25.01 5.95
C PHE A 456 -9.08 24.49 6.67
N ASP A 457 -8.58 25.27 7.65
CA ASP A 457 -7.46 24.87 8.51
C ASP A 457 -7.89 23.76 9.47
N ASN A 458 -7.26 22.60 9.32
CA ASN A 458 -7.54 21.39 10.07
C ASN A 458 -6.26 20.75 10.62
N ARG A 459 -5.31 21.58 11.08
CA ARG A 459 -4.14 21.14 11.85
C ARG A 459 -4.54 20.24 13.01
N GLU A 460 -3.84 19.11 13.12
CA GLU A 460 -4.05 18.11 14.15
C GLU A 460 -2.69 17.68 14.72
N MET A 461 -2.68 17.20 15.96
CA MET A 461 -1.46 16.61 16.52
C MET A 461 -1.14 15.27 15.83
N ALA A 462 0.14 15.01 15.65
CA ALA A 462 0.69 13.87 14.91
C ALA A 462 0.28 12.51 15.51
#